data_AF-A0A7K8VXP5-F1
#
_entry.id   AF-A0A7K8VXP5-F1
#
_cell.length_a   1.000
_cell.length_b   1.000
_cell.length_c   1.000
_cell.angle_alpha   90.00
_cell.angle_beta   90.00
_cell.angle_gamma   90.00
#
_symmetry.space_group_name_H-M   'P 1'
#
loop_
_entity.id
_entity.type
_entity.pdbx_description
1 polymer ?
#
loop_
_entity_poly.entity_id
_entity_poly.type
_entity_poly.pdbx_seq_one_letter_code
_entity_poly.pdbx_strand_id
1 'polypeptide(L)'
;SLLGSATTWPLRRYGRFEPAAEGGGARPGRSWKVFESNEESGPLVLTIVVSGHFFISQGRTVLEGFSLIDSHKWLKIVRRADCLLLQAQAKQNECRMFRVQFDGSSREEMLGHCCSCVQKLAEYVPVHGAEEQSQQLYQGPSQESQGMDTDRGVNEPLPDSCARLGERRSVAQLAQSVLRRRPELPLAYGHAVWPARELGPFIRLCLLDQHFPAFVEDVEKELQRLTEG
;
A
#
# COMPACT_ATOMS: atom_id res chain seq x y z
N SER A 1 2.21 2.11 26.01
CA SER A 1 2.90 2.58 24.79
C SER A 1 2.35 1.84 23.58
N LEU A 2 1.65 2.54 22.68
CA LEU A 2 1.04 1.97 21.45
C LEU A 2 2.05 1.34 20.46
N LEU A 3 3.35 1.54 20.69
CA LEU A 3 4.45 0.98 19.90
C LEU A 3 4.85 -0.46 20.31
N GLY A 4 4.34 -1.00 21.41
CA GLY A 4 4.66 -2.38 21.83
C GLY A 4 4.07 -3.48 20.94
N SER A 5 3.15 -3.12 20.03
CA SER A 5 2.41 -4.05 19.18
C SER A 5 2.56 -3.75 17.68
N ALA A 6 3.65 -3.12 17.28
CA ALA A 6 3.93 -2.79 15.88
C ALA A 6 5.39 -3.06 15.54
N THR A 7 5.64 -3.53 14.33
CA THR A 7 7.00 -3.65 13.78
C THR A 7 7.22 -2.51 12.79
N THR A 8 8.35 -1.83 12.91
CA THR A 8 8.68 -0.67 12.10
C THR A 8 10.02 -0.85 11.39
N TRP A 9 10.15 -0.27 10.20
CA TRP A 9 11.39 -0.26 9.44
C TRP A 9 11.66 1.13 8.87
N PRO A 10 12.88 1.65 9.01
CA PRO A 10 13.26 2.93 8.42
C PRO A 10 13.39 2.80 6.90
N LEU A 11 12.90 3.81 6.19
CA LEU A 11 13.00 3.90 4.73
C LEU A 11 13.89 5.06 4.33
N ARG A 12 14.73 4.85 3.32
CA ARG A 12 15.51 5.92 2.70
C ARG A 12 14.66 6.70 1.70
N ARG A 13 13.89 5.96 0.90
CA ARG A 13 13.05 6.52 -0.17
C ARG A 13 11.71 5.81 -0.24
N TYR A 14 10.68 6.58 -0.58
CA TYR A 14 9.38 6.09 -1.01
C TYR A 14 9.04 6.77 -2.34
N GLY A 15 8.61 6.00 -3.33
CA GLY A 15 8.24 6.49 -4.65
C GLY A 15 6.83 6.06 -5.01
N ARG A 16 5.96 7.01 -5.36
CA ARG A 16 4.64 6.74 -5.91
C ARG A 16 4.67 6.86 -7.43
N PHE A 17 4.07 5.89 -8.12
CA PHE A 17 3.92 5.98 -9.56
C PHE A 17 2.84 7.00 -9.91
N GLU A 18 3.16 7.92 -10.81
CA GLU A 18 2.21 8.88 -11.38
C GLU A 18 1.98 8.52 -12.86
N PRO A 19 0.75 8.13 -13.24
CA PRO A 19 0.39 7.99 -14.64
C PRO A 19 0.51 9.34 -15.34
N ALA A 20 1.00 9.35 -16.58
CA ALA A 20 1.10 10.58 -17.37
C ALA A 20 -0.30 11.20 -17.55
N ALA A 21 -0.40 12.53 -17.41
CA ALA A 21 -1.62 13.26 -17.72
C ALA A 21 -1.80 13.30 -19.25
N GLU A 22 -2.92 12.79 -19.75
CA GLU A 22 -3.26 12.95 -21.16
C GLU A 22 -3.62 14.41 -21.44
N GLY A 23 -2.88 15.06 -22.34
CA GLY A 23 -3.21 16.40 -22.83
C GLY A 23 -2.02 17.31 -23.19
N GLY A 24 -0.80 16.97 -22.79
CA GLY A 24 0.40 17.69 -23.23
C GLY A 24 1.15 16.86 -24.26
N GLY A 25 1.43 17.40 -25.45
CA GLY A 25 2.18 16.73 -26.54
C GLY A 25 3.64 16.34 -26.22
N ALA A 26 4.01 16.18 -24.95
CA ALA A 26 5.24 15.56 -24.51
C ALA A 26 5.02 14.05 -24.34
N ARG A 27 6.02 13.24 -24.72
CA ARG A 27 6.05 11.77 -24.58
C ARG A 27 5.39 11.31 -23.25
N PRO A 28 4.65 10.19 -23.23
CA PRO A 28 4.08 9.63 -22.00
C PRO A 28 5.20 9.23 -21.04
N GLY A 29 5.63 10.19 -20.23
CA GLY A 29 6.64 10.02 -19.19
C GLY A 29 5.96 9.35 -18.01
N ARG A 30 6.16 8.05 -17.86
CA ARG A 30 5.87 7.34 -16.61
C ARG A 30 6.74 7.92 -15.50
N SER A 31 6.22 8.88 -14.74
CA SER A 31 6.99 9.60 -13.71
C SER A 31 6.77 8.99 -12.32
N TRP A 32 7.79 9.09 -11.48
CA TRP A 32 7.71 8.69 -10.08
C TRP A 32 7.78 9.93 -9.22
N LYS A 33 6.80 10.13 -8.34
CA LYS A 33 6.90 11.12 -7.27
C LYS A 33 7.68 10.50 -6.12
N VAL A 34 8.90 10.99 -5.90
CA VAL A 34 9.83 10.44 -4.91
C VAL A 34 9.84 11.31 -3.66
N PHE A 35 9.87 10.64 -2.52
CA PHE A 35 10.01 11.20 -1.19
C PHE A 35 11.24 10.57 -0.56
N GLU A 36 12.04 11.38 0.11
CA GLU A 36 13.27 10.95 0.78
C GLU A 36 13.20 11.30 2.27
N SER A 37 13.83 10.48 3.09
CA SER A 37 14.06 10.79 4.51
C SER A 37 15.15 11.86 4.61
N ASN A 38 14.81 12.99 5.23
CA ASN A 38 15.76 14.08 5.50
C ASN A 38 15.30 14.87 6.73
N GLU A 39 16.16 15.78 7.21
CA GLU A 39 15.90 16.56 8.43
C GLU A 39 14.70 17.52 8.28
N GLU A 40 14.46 18.03 7.07
CA GLU A 40 13.40 19.02 6.80
C GLU A 40 12.00 18.40 6.70
N SER A 41 11.89 17.30 5.95
CA SER A 41 10.62 16.59 5.68
C SER A 41 10.31 15.53 6.73
N GLY A 42 11.30 15.12 7.52
CA GLY A 42 11.19 14.09 8.54
C GLY A 42 11.43 12.66 8.02
N PRO A 43 11.53 11.69 8.94
CA PRO A 43 11.85 10.30 8.61
C PRO A 43 10.68 9.59 7.93
N LEU A 44 10.99 8.78 6.92
CA LEU A 44 10.07 7.81 6.34
C LEU A 44 10.12 6.50 7.12
N VAL A 45 8.94 6.02 7.53
CA VAL A 45 8.81 4.79 8.32
C VAL A 45 7.72 3.91 7.73
N LEU A 46 8.07 2.65 7.49
CA LEU A 46 7.11 1.58 7.20
C LEU A 46 6.69 0.95 8.53
N THR A 47 5.39 0.79 8.74
CA THR A 47 4.85 0.18 9.97
C THR A 47 3.86 -0.92 9.62
N ILE A 48 3.99 -2.07 10.27
CA ILE A 48 2.99 -3.13 10.29
C ILE A 48 2.57 -3.37 11.74
N VAL A 49 1.31 -3.10 12.05
CA VAL A 49 0.74 -3.35 13.38
C VAL A 49 0.25 -4.80 13.50
N VAL A 50 0.15 -5.33 14.72
CA VAL A 50 -0.33 -6.71 14.98
C VAL A 50 -1.69 -7.03 14.37
N SER A 51 -2.56 -6.03 14.18
CA SER A 51 -3.86 -6.21 13.52
C SER A 51 -3.76 -6.40 12.00
N GLY A 52 -2.54 -6.41 11.44
CA GLY A 52 -2.29 -6.58 10.01
C GLY A 52 -2.47 -5.30 9.19
N HIS A 53 -2.51 -4.11 9.80
CA HIS A 53 -2.54 -2.86 9.04
C HIS A 53 -1.12 -2.43 8.65
N PHE A 54 -0.97 -2.03 7.40
CA PHE A 54 0.25 -1.55 6.79
C PHE A 54 0.18 -0.04 6.62
N PHE A 55 1.26 0.66 6.97
CA PHE A 55 1.39 2.10 6.80
C PHE A 55 2.78 2.48 6.27
N ILE A 56 2.82 3.51 5.44
CA ILE A 56 4.03 4.30 5.19
C ILE A 56 3.72 5.71 5.63
N SER A 57 4.58 6.27 6.48
CA SER A 57 4.42 7.64 7.00
C SER A 57 5.70 8.44 6.84
N GLN A 58 5.55 9.76 6.75
CA GLN A 58 6.63 10.74 6.81
C GLN A 58 6.30 11.76 7.90
N GLY A 59 7.05 11.75 8.99
CA GLY A 59 6.71 12.53 10.18
C GLY A 59 5.28 12.22 10.68
N ARG A 60 4.40 13.22 10.66
CA ARG A 60 2.98 13.08 11.06
C ARG A 60 2.02 12.80 9.90
N THR A 61 2.55 12.64 8.68
CA THR A 61 1.75 12.45 7.46
C THR A 61 1.74 10.98 7.06
N VAL A 62 0.55 10.41 6.88
CA VAL A 62 0.42 9.06 6.30
C VAL A 62 0.45 9.17 4.78
N LEU A 63 1.37 8.45 4.15
CA LEU A 63 1.53 8.37 2.69
C LEU A 63 0.76 7.19 2.11
N GLU A 64 0.83 6.03 2.76
CA GLU A 64 0.07 4.83 2.41
C GLU A 64 -0.54 4.22 3.68
N GLY A 65 -1.74 3.67 3.56
CA GLY A 65 -2.44 3.02 4.67
C GLY A 65 -3.51 2.06 4.16
N PHE A 66 -3.38 0.78 4.49
CA PHE A 66 -4.36 -0.26 4.12
C PHE A 66 -4.22 -1.51 5.00
N SER A 67 -5.23 -2.37 4.98
CA SER A 67 -5.20 -3.67 5.65
C SER A 67 -4.52 -4.72 4.78
N LEU A 68 -3.64 -5.54 5.37
CA LEU A 68 -3.03 -6.70 4.71
C LEU A 68 -3.93 -7.94 4.75
N ILE A 69 -5.00 -7.91 5.55
CA ILE A 69 -5.95 -9.03 5.64
C ILE A 69 -6.59 -9.24 4.27
N ASP A 70 -6.55 -10.48 3.77
CA ASP A 70 -7.05 -10.85 2.44
C ASP A 70 -6.42 -10.08 1.27
N SER A 71 -5.26 -9.45 1.48
CA SER A 71 -4.61 -8.61 0.48
C SER A 71 -4.08 -9.37 -0.73
N HIS A 72 -3.83 -10.68 -0.62
CA HIS A 72 -3.41 -11.54 -1.74
C HIS A 72 -4.31 -11.47 -2.99
N LYS A 73 -5.57 -11.04 -2.84
CA LYS A 73 -6.54 -10.90 -3.95
C LYS A 73 -6.30 -9.65 -4.80
N TRP A 74 -5.63 -8.64 -4.26
CA TRP A 74 -5.52 -7.31 -4.87
C TRP A 74 -4.14 -6.67 -4.74
N LEU A 75 -3.26 -7.17 -3.88
CA LEU A 75 -1.91 -6.67 -3.65
C LEU A 75 -0.89 -7.68 -4.14
N LYS A 76 0.04 -7.21 -4.97
CA LYS A 76 1.24 -7.95 -5.37
C LYS A 76 2.47 -7.23 -4.87
N ILE A 77 3.39 -7.98 -4.27
CA ILE A 77 4.65 -7.44 -3.75
C ILE A 77 5.81 -8.17 -4.44
N VAL A 78 6.74 -7.39 -4.97
CA VAL A 78 7.98 -7.89 -5.57
C VAL A 78 9.18 -7.30 -4.83
N ARG A 79 10.11 -8.15 -4.41
CA ARG A 79 11.37 -7.76 -3.81
C ARG A 79 12.48 -7.75 -4.85
N ARG A 80 13.30 -6.69 -4.82
CA ARG A 80 14.58 -6.62 -5.53
C ARG A 80 15.62 -5.98 -4.62
N ALA A 81 16.60 -6.76 -4.19
CA ALA A 81 17.63 -6.34 -3.25
C ALA A 81 17.03 -5.72 -1.96
N ASP A 82 17.39 -4.48 -1.65
CA ASP A 82 16.93 -3.65 -0.52
C ASP A 82 15.66 -2.85 -0.84
N CYS A 83 14.92 -3.22 -1.89
CA CYS A 83 13.73 -2.51 -2.33
C CYS A 83 12.51 -3.45 -2.43
N LEU A 84 11.33 -2.87 -2.17
CA LEU A 84 10.04 -3.51 -2.46
C LEU A 84 9.26 -2.67 -3.47
N LEU A 85 8.62 -3.34 -4.43
CA LEU A 85 7.62 -2.78 -5.32
C LEU A 85 6.26 -3.37 -4.94
N LEU A 86 5.31 -2.51 -4.64
CA LEU A 86 3.95 -2.88 -4.27
C LEU A 86 3.01 -2.40 -5.37
N GLN A 87 2.18 -3.33 -5.85
CA GLN A 87 1.16 -3.09 -6.86
C GLN A 87 -0.19 -3.46 -6.26
N ALA A 88 -1.00 -2.44 -5.97
CA ALA A 88 -2.37 -2.60 -5.52
C ALA A 88 -3.33 -2.42 -6.71
N GLN A 89 -4.13 -3.43 -6.97
CA GLN A 89 -5.20 -3.43 -7.97
C GLN A 89 -6.49 -2.94 -7.29
N ALA A 90 -6.99 -1.79 -7.70
CA ALA A 90 -8.31 -1.31 -7.30
C ALA A 90 -9.37 -1.82 -8.30
N LYS A 91 -10.64 -1.84 -7.88
CA LYS A 91 -11.76 -2.04 -8.82
C LYS A 91 -11.79 -0.83 -9.77
N GLN A 92 -12.18 -1.04 -11.03
CA GLN A 92 -12.09 -0.10 -12.17
C GLN A 92 -10.72 0.07 -12.85
N ASN A 93 -9.94 -1.00 -13.04
CA ASN A 93 -8.70 -1.00 -13.85
C ASN A 93 -7.62 0.00 -13.37
N GLU A 94 -7.78 0.55 -12.17
CA GLU A 94 -6.85 1.46 -11.52
C GLU A 94 -5.77 0.66 -10.79
N CYS A 95 -4.52 0.91 -11.16
CA CYS A 95 -3.36 0.25 -10.58
C CYS A 95 -2.54 1.26 -9.78
N ARG A 96 -2.59 1.18 -8.45
CA ARG A 96 -1.72 1.97 -7.57
C ARG A 96 -0.40 1.23 -7.42
N MET A 97 0.68 1.83 -7.93
CA MET A 97 2.03 1.31 -7.74
C MET A 97 2.86 2.25 -6.88
N PHE A 98 3.61 1.67 -5.94
CA PHE A 98 4.60 2.40 -5.19
C PHE A 98 5.79 1.50 -4.86
N ARG A 99 6.95 2.12 -4.62
CA ARG A 99 8.18 1.43 -4.26
C ARG A 99 8.79 2.04 -3.02
N VAL A 100 9.48 1.22 -2.25
CA VAL A 100 10.22 1.64 -1.07
C VAL A 100 11.64 1.11 -1.14
N GLN A 101 12.57 1.88 -0.58
CA GLN A 101 13.95 1.49 -0.33
C GLN A 101 14.20 1.60 1.17
N PHE A 102 14.70 0.53 1.78
CA PHE A 102 15.02 0.50 3.21
C PHE A 102 16.26 1.34 3.50
N ASP A 103 16.31 1.95 4.69
CA ASP A 103 17.50 2.67 5.14
C ASP A 103 18.35 1.80 6.09
N GLY A 104 19.61 2.20 6.26
CA GLY A 104 20.59 1.52 7.09
C GLY A 104 21.97 2.14 6.93
N SER A 105 22.83 1.92 7.91
CA SER A 105 24.21 2.39 7.97
C SER A 105 25.12 1.61 7.01
N SER A 106 24.74 0.39 6.66
CA SER A 106 25.42 -0.44 5.65
C SER A 106 24.43 -1.15 4.73
N ARG A 107 24.94 -1.69 3.62
CA ARG A 107 24.14 -2.47 2.67
C ARG A 107 23.54 -3.72 3.32
N GLU A 108 24.29 -4.37 4.20
CA GLU A 108 23.86 -5.56 4.95
C GLU A 108 22.72 -5.21 5.90
N GLU A 109 22.79 -4.07 6.57
CA GLU A 109 21.71 -3.59 7.45
C GLU A 109 20.43 -3.27 6.65
N MET A 110 20.57 -2.56 5.53
CA MET A 110 19.44 -2.27 4.62
C MET A 110 18.78 -3.56 4.11
N LEU A 111 19.57 -4.56 3.72
CA LEU A 111 19.09 -5.87 3.31
C LEU A 111 18.43 -6.63 4.46
N GLY A 112 18.99 -6.54 5.68
CA GLY A 112 18.42 -7.11 6.90
C GLY A 112 17.05 -6.55 7.21
N HIS A 113 16.89 -5.23 7.17
CA HIS A 113 15.59 -4.56 7.30
C HIS A 113 14.60 -5.02 6.22
N CYS A 114 15.04 -5.08 4.97
CA CYS A 114 14.20 -5.57 3.88
C CYS A 114 13.76 -7.02 4.08
N CYS A 115 14.68 -7.92 4.47
CA CYS A 115 14.39 -9.34 4.73
C CYS A 115 13.38 -9.50 5.87
N SER A 116 13.61 -8.79 6.99
CA SER A 116 12.72 -8.79 8.14
C SER A 116 11.31 -8.29 7.77
N CYS A 117 11.22 -7.21 6.98
CA CYS A 117 9.93 -6.70 6.51
C CYS A 117 9.22 -7.71 5.59
N VAL A 118 9.95 -8.39 4.71
CA VAL A 118 9.39 -9.42 3.83
C VAL A 118 8.88 -10.61 4.63
N GLN A 119 9.61 -11.06 5.66
CA GLN A 119 9.14 -12.11 6.56
C GLN A 119 7.81 -11.73 7.22
N LYS A 120 7.67 -10.48 7.68
CA LYS A 120 6.40 -10.00 8.24
C LYS A 120 5.27 -9.92 7.20
N LEU A 121 5.55 -9.43 6.00
CA LEU A 121 4.57 -9.33 4.93
C LEU A 121 4.09 -10.70 4.45
N ALA A 122 4.98 -11.70 4.45
CA ALA A 122 4.70 -13.08 4.04
C ALA A 122 3.66 -13.78 4.95
N GLU A 123 3.42 -13.27 6.16
CA GLU A 123 2.30 -13.73 7.01
C GLU A 123 0.92 -13.42 6.41
N TYR A 124 0.83 -12.47 5.46
CA TYR A 124 -0.43 -11.98 4.90
C TYR A 124 -0.54 -12.10 3.36
N VAL A 125 0.57 -11.87 2.65
CA VAL A 125 0.62 -11.83 1.19
C VAL A 125 1.94 -12.41 0.68
N PRO A 126 1.94 -13.25 -0.37
CA PRO A 126 3.18 -13.73 -0.97
C PRO A 126 4.05 -12.58 -1.49
N VAL A 127 5.34 -12.61 -1.16
CA VAL A 127 6.33 -11.67 -1.70
C VAL A 127 7.18 -12.41 -2.71
N HIS A 128 7.13 -11.97 -3.97
CA HIS A 128 7.89 -12.60 -5.05
C HIS A 128 9.32 -12.07 -5.09
N GLY A 129 10.30 -12.97 -5.17
CA GLY A 129 11.70 -12.61 -5.37
C GLY A 129 12.05 -12.48 -6.86
N ALA A 130 12.83 -11.46 -7.22
CA ALA A 130 13.40 -11.36 -8.57
C ALA A 130 14.39 -12.52 -8.90
N GLU A 131 14.88 -13.25 -7.90
CA GLU A 131 15.82 -14.36 -8.09
C GLU A 131 15.15 -15.62 -8.66
N GLU A 132 13.86 -15.86 -8.38
CA GLU A 132 13.13 -17.05 -8.87
C GLU A 132 12.78 -16.95 -10.37
N GLN A 133 12.64 -15.74 -10.92
CA GLN A 133 12.41 -15.52 -12.35
C GLN A 133 13.67 -15.72 -13.21
N SER A 134 14.86 -15.75 -12.61
CA SER A 134 16.11 -16.00 -13.34
C SER A 134 16.36 -17.49 -13.60
N GLN A 135 15.66 -18.39 -12.89
CA GLN A 135 15.84 -19.85 -13.04
C GLN A 135 14.86 -20.48 -14.05
N GLN A 136 13.82 -19.78 -14.48
CA GLN A 136 12.92 -20.25 -15.56
C GLN A 136 13.47 -19.96 -16.97
N LEU A 137 14.60 -19.27 -17.10
CA LEU A 137 15.26 -18.98 -18.38
C LEU A 137 16.39 -19.96 -18.77
N TYR A 138 16.67 -20.98 -17.96
CA TYR A 138 17.79 -21.91 -18.18
C TYR A 138 17.41 -23.41 -18.13
N GLN A 139 16.27 -23.78 -18.71
CA GLN A 139 16.04 -25.16 -19.17
C GLN A 139 15.81 -25.12 -20.70
N GLY A 140 16.89 -25.30 -21.47
CA GLY A 140 16.85 -25.39 -22.95
C GLY A 140 16.54 -26.82 -23.45
N PRO A 141 16.94 -27.23 -24.67
CA PRO A 141 17.08 -26.50 -25.95
C PRO A 141 16.38 -27.22 -27.13
N SER A 142 16.38 -26.58 -28.32
CA SER A 142 16.23 -27.15 -29.69
C SER A 142 14.83 -27.24 -30.31
N GLN A 143 14.52 -26.40 -31.32
CA GLN A 143 14.63 -26.73 -32.75
C GLN A 143 14.13 -25.57 -33.64
N GLU A 144 14.82 -25.39 -34.76
CA GLU A 144 14.59 -24.40 -35.81
C GLU A 144 13.21 -24.55 -36.49
N SER A 145 12.61 -23.42 -36.92
CA SER A 145 12.12 -23.27 -38.29
C SER A 145 11.65 -21.83 -38.58
N GLN A 146 11.94 -21.41 -39.80
CA GLN A 146 11.71 -20.12 -40.46
C GLN A 146 10.21 -19.80 -40.64
N GLY A 147 9.87 -18.52 -40.81
CA GLY A 147 8.56 -18.13 -41.37
C GLY A 147 8.19 -16.67 -41.18
N MET A 148 7.81 -16.03 -42.29
CA MET A 148 7.55 -14.61 -42.51
C MET A 148 6.08 -14.23 -42.26
N ASP A 149 5.85 -12.95 -41.94
CA ASP A 149 4.61 -12.14 -42.05
C ASP A 149 3.25 -12.68 -41.53
N THR A 150 2.53 -11.89 -40.73
CA THR A 150 1.33 -11.10 -41.17
C THR A 150 0.64 -10.48 -39.95
N ASP A 151 0.22 -9.24 -40.12
CA ASP A 151 -0.59 -8.38 -39.25
C ASP A 151 -2.01 -8.93 -38.94
N ARG A 152 -2.61 -8.36 -37.88
CA ARG A 152 -4.03 -8.36 -37.42
C ARG A 152 -4.52 -9.41 -36.43
N GLY A 153 -4.86 -8.91 -35.23
CA GLY A 153 -5.74 -9.59 -34.26
C GLY A 153 -6.04 -8.78 -33.00
N VAL A 154 -6.80 -7.70 -33.15
CA VAL A 154 -7.72 -7.07 -32.17
C VAL A 154 -7.24 -7.00 -30.71
N ASN A 155 -6.67 -5.85 -30.30
CA ASN A 155 -6.66 -5.43 -28.90
C ASN A 155 -7.63 -4.26 -28.75
N GLU A 156 -8.76 -4.54 -28.10
CA GLU A 156 -9.72 -3.54 -27.64
C GLU A 156 -9.05 -2.60 -26.61
N PRO A 157 -9.23 -1.27 -26.71
CA PRO A 157 -8.66 -0.33 -25.76
C PRO A 157 -9.54 -0.25 -24.49
N LEU A 158 -8.99 -0.66 -23.35
CA LEU A 158 -9.65 -0.47 -22.05
C LEU A 158 -9.61 1.02 -21.62
N PRO A 159 -10.73 1.60 -21.17
CA PRO A 159 -10.84 3.04 -20.93
C PRO A 159 -10.35 3.48 -19.54
N ASP A 160 -9.46 4.47 -19.56
CA ASP A 160 -9.52 5.78 -18.89
C ASP A 160 -10.30 5.93 -17.58
N SER A 161 -9.57 5.83 -16.46
CA SER A 161 -9.69 6.76 -15.33
C SER A 161 -8.64 6.38 -14.29
N CYS A 162 -7.66 7.24 -14.04
CA CYS A 162 -6.61 6.99 -13.03
C CYS A 162 -6.31 8.24 -12.17
N ALA A 163 -7.17 9.26 -12.19
CA ALA A 163 -6.78 10.61 -11.78
C ALA A 163 -7.17 11.02 -10.34
N ARG A 164 -7.82 10.18 -9.51
CA ARG A 164 -8.49 10.70 -8.31
C ARG A 164 -8.18 10.07 -6.95
N LEU A 165 -7.35 9.03 -6.86
CA LEU A 165 -7.32 8.21 -5.64
C LEU A 165 -6.24 8.55 -4.60
N GLY A 166 -5.41 9.57 -4.79
CA GLY A 166 -4.14 9.72 -4.05
C GLY A 166 -4.01 10.91 -3.11
N GLU A 167 -5.10 11.56 -2.68
CA GLU A 167 -5.00 12.73 -1.78
C GLU A 167 -4.29 12.36 -0.47
N ARG A 168 -3.12 12.98 -0.26
CA ARG A 168 -2.43 12.99 1.04
C ARG A 168 -3.39 13.56 2.07
N ARG A 169 -3.70 12.81 3.12
CA ARG A 169 -4.46 13.32 4.25
C ARG A 169 -3.65 13.15 5.53
N SER A 170 -3.51 14.23 6.29
CA SER A 170 -2.93 14.14 7.63
C SER A 170 -3.84 13.29 8.53
N VAL A 171 -3.28 12.79 9.64
CA VAL A 171 -4.08 12.06 10.64
C VAL A 171 -5.26 12.91 11.13
N ALA A 172 -5.05 14.22 11.31
CA ALA A 172 -6.11 15.17 11.64
C ALA A 172 -7.22 15.21 10.58
N GLN A 173 -6.86 15.26 9.30
CA GLN A 173 -7.84 15.27 8.20
C GLN A 173 -8.62 13.95 8.09
N LEU A 174 -7.98 12.81 8.39
CA LEU A 174 -8.66 11.52 8.47
C LEU A 174 -9.62 11.46 9.64
N ALA A 175 -9.19 11.88 10.83
CA ALA A 175 -10.03 11.95 12.03
C ALA A 175 -11.24 12.88 11.81
N GLN A 176 -11.03 14.06 11.23
CA GLN A 176 -12.11 14.97 10.82
C GLN A 176 -13.08 14.32 9.83
N SER A 177 -12.60 13.50 8.91
CA SER A 177 -13.45 12.81 7.93
C SER A 177 -14.35 11.76 8.61
N VAL A 178 -13.84 11.04 9.61
CA VAL A 178 -14.59 10.03 10.37
C VAL A 178 -15.66 10.67 11.27
N LEU A 179 -15.35 11.81 11.89
CA LEU A 179 -16.29 12.53 12.77
C LEU A 179 -17.44 13.23 12.01
N ARG A 180 -17.36 13.35 10.67
CA ARG A 180 -18.46 13.93 9.87
C ARG A 180 -19.62 12.93 9.72
N ARG A 181 -20.85 13.44 9.82
CA ARG A 181 -22.11 12.69 9.61
C ARG A 181 -22.18 11.95 8.27
N ARG A 182 -21.41 12.39 7.27
CA ARG A 182 -21.15 11.68 6.01
C ARG A 182 -19.65 11.73 5.73
N PRO A 183 -18.92 10.62 5.89
CA PRO A 183 -17.49 10.61 5.63
C PRO A 183 -17.22 10.74 4.13
N GLU A 184 -16.66 11.88 3.72
CA GLU A 184 -16.14 12.12 2.36
C GLU A 184 -14.74 11.52 2.24
N LEU A 185 -14.64 10.20 2.37
CA LEU A 185 -13.38 9.50 2.18
C LEU A 185 -13.21 9.13 0.69
N PRO A 186 -12.00 9.22 0.12
CA PRO A 186 -11.73 8.77 -1.24
C PRO A 186 -12.18 7.32 -1.44
N LEU A 187 -12.58 6.95 -2.66
CA LEU A 187 -13.06 5.60 -3.05
C LEU A 187 -12.19 4.45 -2.52
N ALA A 188 -10.88 4.67 -2.37
CA ALA A 188 -9.92 3.72 -1.77
C ALA A 188 -10.30 3.23 -0.36
N TYR A 189 -10.96 4.07 0.45
CA TYR A 189 -11.39 3.74 1.82
C TYR A 189 -12.82 3.19 1.89
N GLY A 190 -13.55 3.15 0.76
CA GLY A 190 -14.92 2.63 0.69
C GLY A 190 -15.02 1.11 0.73
N HIS A 191 -13.88 0.41 0.78
CA HIS A 191 -13.84 -1.04 0.81
C HIS A 191 -13.90 -1.54 2.26
N ALA A 192 -15.10 -1.91 2.71
CA ALA A 192 -15.23 -2.75 3.89
C ALA A 192 -14.56 -4.09 3.59
N VAL A 193 -13.40 -4.33 4.22
CA VAL A 193 -12.69 -5.63 4.15
C VAL A 193 -13.57 -6.75 4.71
N TRP A 194 -14.49 -6.40 5.61
CA TRP A 194 -15.46 -7.30 6.21
C TRP A 194 -16.70 -7.46 5.33
N PRO A 195 -17.05 -8.69 4.91
CA PRO A 195 -18.35 -8.95 4.29
C PRO A 195 -19.47 -8.50 5.22
N ALA A 196 -20.49 -7.80 4.71
CA ALA A 196 -21.61 -7.28 5.51
C ALA A 196 -22.30 -8.36 6.38
N ARG A 197 -22.23 -9.63 5.96
CA ARG A 197 -22.73 -10.82 6.68
C ARG A 197 -21.97 -11.15 7.98
N GLU A 198 -20.70 -10.77 8.10
CA GLU A 198 -19.85 -11.08 9.25
C GLU A 198 -19.82 -9.94 10.28
N LEU A 199 -20.26 -8.74 9.89
CA LEU A 199 -20.36 -7.59 10.79
C LEU A 199 -21.45 -7.78 11.86
N GLY A 200 -22.59 -8.40 11.50
CA GLY A 200 -23.72 -8.59 12.41
C GLY A 200 -23.37 -9.34 13.70
N PRO A 201 -22.77 -10.54 13.63
CA PRO A 201 -22.31 -11.27 14.81
C PRO A 201 -21.29 -10.50 15.65
N PHE A 202 -20.38 -9.76 15.02
CA PHE A 202 -19.38 -8.93 15.72
C PHE A 202 -20.04 -7.80 16.51
N ILE A 203 -20.96 -7.05 15.89
CA ILE A 203 -21.70 -5.98 16.58
C ILE A 203 -22.50 -6.53 17.75
N ARG A 204 -23.11 -7.72 17.62
CA ARG A 204 -23.81 -8.36 18.75
C ARG A 204 -22.87 -8.66 19.91
N LEU A 205 -21.66 -9.15 19.63
CA LEU A 205 -20.66 -9.39 20.67
C LEU A 205 -20.25 -8.08 21.36
N CYS A 206 -20.01 -7.01 20.59
CA CYS A 206 -19.72 -5.69 21.15
C CYS A 206 -20.85 -5.18 22.05
N LEU A 207 -22.12 -5.35 21.65
CA LEU A 207 -23.27 -4.91 22.45
C LEU A 207 -23.51 -5.76 23.71
N LEU A 208 -22.98 -6.98 23.77
CA LEU A 208 -23.01 -7.81 24.98
C LEU A 208 -21.91 -7.44 25.98
N ASP A 209 -20.88 -6.71 25.55
CA ASP A 209 -19.86 -6.17 26.45
C ASP A 209 -20.35 -4.85 27.06
N GLN A 210 -20.55 -4.86 28.37
CA GLN A 210 -20.99 -3.71 29.15
C GLN A 210 -20.03 -2.50 29.07
N HIS A 211 -18.76 -2.71 28.72
CA HIS A 211 -17.77 -1.63 28.62
C HIS A 211 -17.70 -1.03 27.21
N PHE A 212 -18.31 -1.67 26.21
CA PHE A 212 -18.24 -1.22 24.83
C PHE A 212 -18.75 0.22 24.62
N PRO A 213 -19.86 0.67 25.25
CA PRO A 213 -20.29 2.08 25.12
C PRO A 213 -19.22 3.07 25.59
N ALA A 214 -18.59 2.81 26.75
CA ALA A 214 -17.52 3.67 27.28
C ALA A 214 -16.28 3.66 26.38
N PHE A 215 -15.91 2.50 25.83
CA PHE A 215 -14.83 2.38 24.85
C PHE A 215 -15.10 3.22 23.60
N VAL A 216 -16.33 3.17 23.05
CA VAL A 216 -16.72 3.97 21.88
C VAL A 216 -16.61 5.46 22.18
N GLU A 217 -17.07 5.92 23.35
CA GLU A 217 -16.91 7.32 23.78
C GLU A 217 -15.44 7.72 23.87
N ASP A 218 -14.58 6.87 24.40
CA ASP A 218 -13.15 7.16 24.53
C ASP A 218 -12.45 7.19 23.16
N VAL A 219 -12.83 6.32 22.23
CA VAL A 219 -12.37 6.39 20.83
C VAL A 219 -12.81 7.70 20.17
N GLU A 220 -14.05 8.14 20.39
CA GLU A 220 -14.54 9.41 19.83
C GLU A 220 -13.79 10.62 20.40
N LYS A 221 -13.54 10.65 21.72
CA LYS A 221 -12.71 11.68 22.36
C LYS A 221 -11.29 11.71 21.80
N GLU A 222 -10.68 10.55 21.59
CA GLU A 222 -9.32 10.48 21.03
C GLU A 222 -9.29 10.95 19.57
N LEU A 223 -10.30 10.59 18.76
CA LEU A 223 -10.46 11.11 17.40
C LEU A 223 -10.59 12.64 17.40
N GLN A 224 -11.35 13.22 18.33
CA GLN A 224 -11.48 14.68 18.46
C GLN A 224 -10.14 15.34 18.77
N ARG A 225 -9.35 14.79 19.71
CA ARG A 225 -8.00 15.30 20.02
C ARG A 225 -7.08 15.32 18.80
N LEU A 226 -7.16 14.28 17.96
CA LEU A 226 -6.38 14.22 16.71
C LEU A 226 -6.75 15.33 15.72
N THR A 227 -7.93 15.95 15.83
CA THR A 227 -8.36 17.07 14.98
C THR A 227 -7.95 18.45 15.50
N GLU A 228 -7.58 18.56 16.78
CA GLU A 228 -7.25 19.82 17.46
C GLU A 228 -5.73 20.13 17.46
N GLY A 229 -4.91 19.23 16.90
CA GLY A 229 -3.44 19.31 16.92
C GLY A 229 -2.77 19.50 15.57
#